data_AF-A0A841MA45-F1
#
_entry.id   AF-A0A841MA45-F1
#
_cell.length_a   1.000
_cell.length_b   1.000
_cell.length_c   1.000
_cell.angle_alpha   90.00
_cell.angle_beta   90.00
_cell.angle_gamma   90.00
#
_symmetry.space_group_name_H-M   'P 1'
#
loop_
_entity.id
_entity.type
_entity.pdbx_description
1 polymer ?
#
loop_
_entity_poly.entity_id
_entity_poly.type
_entity_poly.pdbx_seq_one_letter_code
_entity_poly.pdbx_strand_id
1 'polypeptide(L)'
;MRNLKIECRLSKFDIIVENESSPDEPYLWAFYIRIDGRNINVFKPEESFVTLHNAAGSHGNLGPASDDVEKEDAPLTIPSKIGKWNTELDTMGTLFPQLVPYCMVAILVIAIEEDAAPSTSKMEEARKKLKSNLQSQLNAALIKVIKDQKIDLKNLEASISYDKLMNGITGILAGDIIANAIAGLLINPLFFLGTDADDFIGYDIAGPYMIGEILSSATEKIDFNLYLAQNGANFDGKYKVSGYIKITDPVQYANAAVVQYSNSISVIGRAANVDKYFRSYSENSGSSWSGFKKIGEGEFISSPAAALSADGKKLHVVGLGKDKKFWRAYSPDGGKNWNIAWTPILNGLFTSSPSLSISADGNKIYLIGKGNDNKAWFGFSKNGGSNWTGFSPIGAGVFLSGLCTCCSADGNQIFVFGLGKDRKIWQASSNNGGASWYLAWKPLTSGQFYSSPSAVCTPDGKRVAVFARDKNNRFAACYSANYGQNWSMWNQFDNGSFISSPSSSIAPDGKKITLVGIGNNMNLYFLKSSNFGLTWSSKWTRINNTDTFC
;
A
#
# COMPACT_ATOMS: atom_id res chain seq x y z
N MET A 1 4.68 -2.00 -8.18
CA MET A 1 3.92 -0.74 -8.37
C MET A 1 4.88 0.27 -8.98
N ARG A 2 4.56 0.89 -10.12
CA ARG A 2 5.35 2.02 -10.61
C ARG A 2 4.73 3.30 -10.09
N ASN A 3 5.57 4.22 -9.62
CA ASN A 3 5.20 5.61 -9.30
C ASN A 3 4.15 5.76 -8.18
N LEU A 4 4.36 5.12 -7.02
CA LEU A 4 3.56 5.40 -5.82
C LEU A 4 3.81 6.84 -5.39
N LYS A 5 2.82 7.73 -5.58
CA LYS A 5 2.96 9.14 -5.23
C LYS A 5 2.83 9.36 -3.74
N ILE A 6 3.79 10.08 -3.17
CA ILE A 6 3.87 10.39 -1.76
C ILE A 6 4.17 11.88 -1.55
N GLU A 7 3.66 12.40 -0.44
CA GLU A 7 3.98 13.71 0.09
C GLU A 7 4.72 13.51 1.42
N CYS A 8 5.91 14.09 1.51
CA CYS A 8 6.66 14.27 2.75
C CYS A 8 6.46 15.72 3.20
N ARG A 9 5.94 15.94 4.41
CA ARG A 9 5.60 17.27 4.93
C ARG A 9 6.21 17.50 6.31
N LEU A 10 7.03 18.53 6.44
CA LEU A 10 7.30 19.21 7.71
C LEU A 10 6.23 20.28 7.92
N SER A 11 5.58 20.27 9.08
CA SER A 11 4.38 21.08 9.35
C SER A 11 4.64 22.17 10.37
N LYS A 12 5.27 21.84 11.51
CA LYS A 12 5.49 22.78 12.61
C LYS A 12 6.91 22.67 13.17
N PHE A 13 7.42 23.81 13.61
CA PHE A 13 8.62 23.94 14.44
C PHE A 13 8.18 24.46 15.81
N ASP A 14 8.48 23.71 16.86
CA ASP A 14 8.12 23.99 18.25
C ASP A 14 9.40 24.30 19.05
N ILE A 15 9.34 25.34 19.88
CA ILE A 15 10.30 25.62 20.94
C ILE A 15 9.69 25.07 22.23
N ILE A 16 10.32 24.08 22.84
CA ILE A 16 9.83 23.42 24.08
C ILE A 16 10.50 24.07 25.29
N VAL A 17 11.79 24.34 25.17
CA VAL A 17 12.64 25.03 26.15
C VAL A 17 13.57 25.92 25.33
N GLU A 18 13.63 27.20 25.67
CA GLU A 18 14.60 28.13 25.08
C GLU A 18 16.00 27.78 25.58
N ASN A 19 16.99 27.94 24.72
CA ASN A 19 18.40 27.78 25.04
C ASN A 19 18.93 28.90 25.95
N GLU A 20 18.41 30.11 25.79
CA GLU A 20 18.80 31.29 26.53
C GLU A 20 17.62 32.27 26.76
N SER A 21 17.94 33.46 27.29
CA SER A 21 16.94 34.50 27.57
C SER A 21 16.73 35.47 26.41
N SER A 22 17.49 35.33 25.32
CA SER A 22 17.27 36.04 24.06
C SER A 22 16.15 35.36 23.28
N PRO A 23 15.39 36.10 22.47
CA PRO A 23 14.56 35.50 21.44
C PRO A 23 15.41 34.77 20.38
N ASP A 24 14.93 33.63 19.87
CA ASP A 24 15.64 32.83 18.87
C ASP A 24 15.34 33.32 17.43
N GLU A 25 16.24 33.08 16.48
CA GLU A 25 15.99 33.29 15.04
C GLU A 25 16.19 31.98 14.23
N PRO A 26 15.34 30.95 14.42
CA PRO A 26 15.58 29.63 13.86
C PRO A 26 15.34 29.59 12.35
N TYR A 27 16.19 28.86 11.64
CA TYR A 27 15.93 28.44 10.27
C TYR A 27 16.31 26.98 10.03
N LEU A 28 15.71 26.37 8.99
CA LEU A 28 15.81 24.93 8.76
C LEU A 28 16.52 24.57 7.46
N TRP A 29 17.33 23.51 7.51
CA TRP A 29 17.69 22.73 6.35
C TRP A 29 17.00 21.37 6.37
N ALA A 30 16.15 21.14 5.37
CA ALA A 30 15.48 19.87 5.16
C ALA A 30 16.11 19.09 4.00
N PHE A 31 16.59 17.90 4.29
CA PHE A 31 17.11 16.94 3.32
C PHE A 31 16.19 15.75 3.24
N TYR A 32 15.49 15.64 2.11
CA TYR A 32 14.61 14.53 1.82
C TYR A 32 15.38 13.45 1.08
N ILE A 33 15.35 12.25 1.64
CA ILE A 33 16.12 11.10 1.20
C ILE A 33 15.14 10.09 0.61
N ARG A 34 15.47 9.52 -0.54
CA ARG A 34 14.73 8.40 -1.15
C ARG A 34 15.70 7.37 -1.70
N ILE A 35 15.39 6.10 -1.41
CA ILE A 35 15.97 4.95 -2.08
C ILE A 35 14.81 4.15 -2.65
N ASP A 36 14.78 3.94 -3.96
CA ASP A 36 13.77 3.13 -4.64
C ASP A 36 14.38 2.25 -5.75
N GLY A 37 13.56 1.59 -6.56
CA GLY A 37 14.01 0.71 -7.64
C GLY A 37 14.86 1.41 -8.71
N ARG A 38 14.86 2.74 -8.81
CA ARG A 38 15.74 3.50 -9.73
C ARG A 38 17.14 3.68 -9.16
N ASN A 39 17.26 3.59 -7.83
CA ASN A 39 18.46 3.87 -7.07
C ASN A 39 19.36 2.64 -6.90
N ILE A 40 18.79 1.44 -6.98
CA ILE A 40 19.47 0.17 -6.70
C ILE A 40 19.77 -0.56 -8.01
N ASN A 41 21.05 -0.72 -8.34
CA ASN A 41 21.52 -1.54 -9.45
C ASN A 41 22.28 -2.76 -8.94
N VAL A 42 21.59 -3.91 -8.86
CA VAL A 42 22.20 -5.16 -8.36
C VAL A 42 23.24 -5.77 -9.31
N PHE A 43 23.20 -5.44 -10.60
CA PHE A 43 24.15 -5.96 -11.60
C PHE A 43 25.42 -5.14 -11.69
N LYS A 44 25.29 -3.84 -11.44
CA LYS A 44 26.39 -2.88 -11.39
C LYS A 44 26.25 -2.04 -10.13
N PRO A 45 26.61 -2.58 -8.96
CA PRO A 45 26.43 -1.90 -7.68
C PRO A 45 27.00 -0.49 -7.66
N GLU A 46 28.13 -0.25 -8.34
CA GLU A 46 28.78 1.06 -8.50
C GLU A 46 27.94 2.14 -9.19
N GLU A 47 26.92 1.76 -9.96
CA GLU A 47 25.96 2.71 -10.56
C GLU A 47 24.78 3.02 -9.61
N SER A 48 24.73 2.43 -8.41
CA SER A 48 23.70 2.70 -7.41
C SER A 48 23.92 4.03 -6.71
N PHE A 49 22.84 4.73 -6.39
CA PHE A 49 22.88 6.07 -5.79
C PHE A 49 21.64 6.34 -4.95
N VAL A 50 21.76 7.17 -3.92
CA VAL A 50 20.63 7.67 -3.13
C VAL A 50 20.07 8.94 -3.75
N THR A 51 18.75 9.10 -3.80
CA THR A 51 18.15 10.37 -4.19
C THR A 51 18.16 11.33 -3.00
N LEU A 52 18.85 12.46 -3.11
CA LEU A 52 18.87 13.51 -2.10
C LEU A 52 18.26 14.81 -2.65
N HIS A 53 17.05 15.12 -2.20
CA HIS A 53 16.37 16.38 -2.50
C HIS A 53 16.48 17.33 -1.32
N ASN A 54 16.76 18.60 -1.58
CA ASN A 54 16.73 19.64 -0.57
C ASN A 54 16.38 20.98 -1.22
N ALA A 55 15.48 21.72 -0.59
CA ALA A 55 15.16 23.08 -1.02
C ALA A 55 16.32 24.02 -0.70
N ALA A 56 16.42 25.14 -1.43
CA ALA A 56 17.27 26.25 -0.99
C ALA A 56 16.79 26.73 0.38
N GLY A 57 17.74 27.04 1.26
CA GLY A 57 17.44 27.37 2.65
C GLY A 57 18.58 28.18 3.24
N SER A 58 18.27 29.41 3.61
CA SER A 58 19.15 30.33 4.33
C SER A 58 18.33 30.98 5.45
N HIS A 59 18.86 32.01 6.08
CA HIS A 59 18.21 32.83 7.10
C HIS A 59 16.75 33.20 6.75
N GLY A 60 15.90 33.30 7.78
CA GLY A 60 14.48 33.63 7.64
C GLY A 60 13.63 32.64 6.81
N ASN A 61 14.10 31.41 6.56
CA ASN A 61 13.36 30.47 5.70
C ASN A 61 12.10 29.86 6.34
N LEU A 62 11.88 30.09 7.63
CA LEU A 62 10.61 29.85 8.33
C LEU A 62 9.60 30.99 8.13
N GLY A 63 10.05 32.14 7.60
CA GLY A 63 9.25 33.32 7.34
C GLY A 63 9.22 34.29 8.54
N PRO A 64 8.61 35.47 8.41
CA PRO A 64 8.77 36.57 9.38
C PRO A 64 8.27 36.31 10.81
N ALA A 65 7.62 35.17 11.06
CA ALA A 65 7.21 34.77 12.39
C ALA A 65 8.32 34.04 13.17
N SER A 66 9.46 33.76 12.52
CA SER A 66 10.65 33.21 13.15
C SER A 66 11.67 34.27 13.54
N ASP A 67 11.38 35.55 13.31
CA ASP A 67 12.28 36.65 13.65
C ASP A 67 12.02 37.00 15.13
N ASP A 68 13.07 37.00 15.96
CA ASP A 68 13.01 37.21 17.41
C ASP A 68 11.89 36.39 18.11
N VAL A 69 11.84 35.07 17.88
CA VAL A 69 10.76 34.21 18.38
C VAL A 69 11.01 33.72 19.81
N GLU A 70 10.00 33.85 20.67
CA GLU A 70 9.99 33.22 22.01
C GLU A 70 9.17 31.92 22.00
N LYS A 71 9.31 31.11 23.04
CA LYS A 71 8.57 29.86 23.22
C LYS A 71 7.06 30.04 23.10
N GLU A 72 6.53 31.15 23.60
CA GLU A 72 5.10 31.49 23.59
C GLU A 72 4.54 31.70 22.18
N ASP A 73 5.40 32.03 21.21
CA ASP A 73 5.02 32.26 19.81
C ASP A 73 5.00 30.96 18.98
N ALA A 74 5.59 29.88 19.50
CA ALA A 74 5.58 28.56 18.87
C ALA A 74 4.23 27.82 19.07
N PRO A 75 3.82 26.90 18.16
CA PRO A 75 4.52 26.42 16.98
C PRO A 75 4.53 27.38 15.79
N LEU A 76 5.71 27.54 15.19
CA LEU A 76 5.88 28.15 13.89
C LEU A 76 5.39 27.21 12.78
N THR A 77 4.72 27.77 11.77
CA THR A 77 4.30 27.00 10.59
C THR A 77 5.44 26.88 9.60
N ILE A 78 5.83 25.66 9.25
CA ILE A 78 6.91 25.44 8.28
C ILE A 78 6.41 25.67 6.84
N PRO A 79 6.98 26.63 6.08
CA PRO A 79 6.55 26.93 4.72
C PRO A 79 6.67 25.74 3.77
N SER A 80 5.77 25.63 2.79
CA SER A 80 5.82 24.54 1.79
C SER A 80 7.08 24.56 0.94
N LYS A 81 7.74 25.72 0.79
CA LYS A 81 8.97 25.86 0.01
C LYS A 81 10.12 24.99 0.55
N ILE A 82 10.18 24.81 1.87
CA ILE A 82 11.21 24.01 2.55
C ILE A 82 10.64 22.72 3.16
N GLY A 83 9.41 22.78 3.66
CA GLY A 83 8.77 21.70 4.41
C GLY A 83 7.88 20.79 3.57
N LYS A 84 7.94 20.83 2.25
CA LYS A 84 7.14 19.92 1.41
C LYS A 84 7.97 19.34 0.28
N TRP A 85 7.96 18.02 0.16
CA TRP A 85 8.46 17.29 -0.99
C TRP A 85 7.43 16.30 -1.51
N ASN A 86 6.95 16.55 -2.73
CA ASN A 86 6.15 15.59 -3.48
C ASN A 86 7.09 14.73 -4.33
N THR A 87 7.02 13.42 -4.16
CA THR A 87 7.87 12.48 -4.90
C THR A 87 7.11 11.20 -5.22
N GLU A 88 7.78 10.30 -5.92
CA GLU A 88 7.25 9.00 -6.29
C GLU A 88 8.23 7.90 -5.89
N LEU A 89 7.71 6.83 -5.30
CA LEU A 89 8.44 5.57 -5.10
C LEU A 89 8.20 4.64 -6.28
N ASP A 90 9.25 4.36 -7.05
CA ASP A 90 9.21 3.32 -8.07
C ASP A 90 9.70 2.01 -7.49
N THR A 91 8.79 1.06 -7.34
CA THR A 91 9.11 -0.20 -6.71
C THR A 91 9.68 -1.23 -7.68
N MET A 92 9.77 -0.91 -8.97
CA MET A 92 10.10 -1.86 -10.03
C MET A 92 11.40 -1.54 -10.75
N GLY A 93 11.84 -0.27 -10.72
CA GLY A 93 13.12 0.13 -11.26
C GLY A 93 13.33 -0.31 -12.72
N THR A 94 14.57 -0.72 -13.01
CA THR A 94 14.99 -1.26 -14.32
C THR A 94 14.83 -2.77 -14.48
N LEU A 95 14.68 -3.57 -13.40
CA LEU A 95 14.24 -4.99 -13.37
C LEU A 95 14.16 -5.49 -11.90
N PHE A 96 13.32 -6.51 -11.64
CA PHE A 96 13.10 -7.29 -10.39
C PHE A 96 12.06 -6.80 -9.34
N PRO A 97 10.93 -7.53 -9.17
CA PRO A 97 9.96 -7.32 -8.09
C PRO A 97 10.51 -7.55 -6.67
N GLN A 98 11.64 -8.25 -6.53
CA GLN A 98 12.22 -8.53 -5.21
C GLN A 98 12.82 -7.28 -4.54
N LEU A 99 13.09 -6.22 -5.31
CA LEU A 99 13.63 -4.97 -4.79
C LEU A 99 12.57 -4.00 -4.23
N VAL A 100 11.30 -4.27 -4.50
CA VAL A 100 10.15 -3.49 -4.03
C VAL A 100 10.24 -3.17 -2.54
N PRO A 101 10.56 -4.10 -1.61
CA PRO A 101 10.37 -3.83 -0.18
C PRO A 101 11.48 -2.98 0.42
N TYR A 102 12.57 -2.73 -0.32
CA TYR A 102 13.66 -1.83 0.08
C TYR A 102 13.40 -0.36 -0.25
N CYS A 103 12.29 -0.07 -0.91
CA CYS A 103 11.93 1.31 -1.22
C CYS A 103 11.63 2.06 0.09
N MET A 104 12.21 3.23 0.28
CA MET A 104 12.03 4.04 1.47
C MET A 104 12.15 5.53 1.21
N VAL A 105 11.64 6.30 2.18
CA VAL A 105 11.94 7.72 2.33
C VAL A 105 12.37 8.04 3.76
N ALA A 106 13.16 9.09 3.90
CA ALA A 106 13.49 9.69 5.18
C ALA A 106 13.63 11.21 5.05
N ILE A 107 13.59 11.92 6.18
CA ILE A 107 13.73 13.38 6.21
C ILE A 107 14.71 13.73 7.31
N LEU A 108 15.90 14.19 6.93
CA LEU A 108 16.86 14.78 7.85
C LEU A 108 16.54 16.26 8.00
N VAL A 109 16.36 16.70 9.24
CA VAL A 109 16.14 18.10 9.59
C VAL A 109 17.30 18.60 10.43
N ILE A 110 17.83 19.75 10.05
CA ILE A 110 18.86 20.47 10.79
C ILE A 110 18.31 21.87 11.07
N ALA A 111 18.35 22.30 12.33
CA ALA A 111 17.98 23.64 12.76
C ALA A 111 19.22 24.38 13.26
N ILE A 112 19.25 25.68 12.97
CA ILE A 112 20.39 26.59 13.18
C ILE A 112 19.80 27.95 13.52
N GLU A 113 20.50 28.74 14.34
CA GLU A 113 20.16 30.14 14.65
C GLU A 113 20.91 31.12 13.74
N GLU A 114 20.36 32.32 13.61
CA GLU A 114 20.89 33.39 12.76
C GLU A 114 21.99 34.22 13.44
N ASP A 115 22.05 34.22 14.76
CA ASP A 115 22.79 35.13 15.65
C ASP A 115 24.27 35.35 15.31
N ALA A 116 25.04 34.30 15.03
CA ALA A 116 26.43 34.44 14.53
C ALA A 116 26.67 33.77 13.17
N ALA A 117 25.60 33.40 12.45
CA ALA A 117 25.72 32.71 11.18
C ALA A 117 26.28 33.65 10.08
N PRO A 118 27.28 33.21 9.28
CA PRO A 118 27.82 34.01 8.20
C PRO A 118 26.72 34.37 7.18
N SER A 119 26.88 35.47 6.42
CA SER A 119 25.87 35.96 5.45
C SER A 119 25.10 34.86 4.71
N THR A 120 23.82 35.12 4.39
CA THR A 120 22.90 34.20 3.67
C THR A 120 23.56 33.37 2.55
N SER A 121 24.48 33.98 1.79
CA SER A 121 25.26 33.34 0.73
C SER A 121 26.21 32.23 1.20
N LYS A 122 26.91 32.45 2.33
CA LYS A 122 27.83 31.47 2.94
C LYS A 122 27.05 30.29 3.52
N MET A 123 25.94 30.53 4.20
CA MET A 123 25.08 29.43 4.67
C MET A 123 24.51 28.58 3.54
N GLU A 124 24.16 29.20 2.41
CA GLU A 124 23.73 28.46 1.23
C GLU A 124 24.89 27.63 0.61
N GLU A 125 26.13 28.12 0.65
CA GLU A 125 27.32 27.35 0.25
C GLU A 125 27.58 26.16 1.20
N ALA A 126 27.40 26.37 2.51
CA ALA A 126 27.48 25.35 3.56
C ALA A 126 26.54 24.19 3.27
N ARG A 127 25.27 24.51 3.05
CA ARG A 127 24.20 23.57 2.76
C ARG A 127 24.51 22.75 1.52
N LYS A 128 25.07 23.38 0.47
CA LYS A 128 25.49 22.70 -0.77
C LYS A 128 26.67 21.76 -0.52
N LYS A 129 27.66 22.18 0.26
CA LYS A 129 28.81 21.33 0.62
C LYS A 129 28.37 20.12 1.47
N LEU A 130 27.51 20.34 2.46
CA LEU A 130 26.90 19.28 3.26
C LEU A 130 26.12 18.32 2.37
N LYS A 131 25.28 18.83 1.45
CA LYS A 131 24.56 18.00 0.47
C LYS A 131 25.51 17.09 -0.31
N SER A 132 26.60 17.65 -0.84
CA SER A 132 27.58 16.89 -1.62
C SER A 132 28.27 15.81 -0.79
N ASN A 133 28.61 16.13 0.47
CA ASN A 133 29.22 15.18 1.39
C ASN A 133 28.25 14.03 1.73
N LEU A 134 27.02 14.37 2.15
CA LEU A 134 25.96 13.40 2.42
C LEU A 134 25.70 12.51 1.20
N GLN A 135 25.56 13.10 0.00
CA GLN A 135 25.35 12.35 -1.23
C GLN A 135 26.45 11.33 -1.48
N SER A 136 27.72 11.73 -1.32
CA SER A 136 28.87 10.83 -1.52
C SER A 136 28.89 9.68 -0.52
N GLN A 137 28.71 9.98 0.78
CA GLN A 137 28.74 8.96 1.83
C GLN A 137 27.54 8.00 1.75
N LEU A 138 26.34 8.52 1.53
CA LEU A 138 25.12 7.71 1.37
C LEU A 138 25.22 6.79 0.13
N ASN A 139 25.76 7.29 -0.99
CA ASN A 139 26.02 6.46 -2.17
C ASN A 139 27.01 5.34 -1.85
N ALA A 140 28.16 5.67 -1.25
CA ALA A 140 29.17 4.67 -0.90
C ALA A 140 28.62 3.58 0.04
N ALA A 141 27.81 3.98 1.03
CA ALA A 141 27.16 3.06 1.95
C ALA A 141 26.14 2.15 1.26
N LEU A 142 25.29 2.70 0.38
CA LEU A 142 24.36 1.89 -0.42
C LEU A 142 25.08 0.89 -1.32
N ILE A 143 26.12 1.34 -2.02
CA ILE A 143 26.95 0.47 -2.88
C ILE A 143 27.55 -0.67 -2.07
N LYS A 144 28.08 -0.38 -0.88
CA LYS A 144 28.64 -1.39 0.03
C LYS A 144 27.57 -2.41 0.45
N VAL A 145 26.41 -1.94 0.91
CA VAL A 145 25.29 -2.79 1.33
C VAL A 145 24.84 -3.75 0.22
N ILE A 146 24.81 -3.28 -1.04
CA ILE A 146 24.46 -4.11 -2.21
C ILE A 146 25.57 -5.13 -2.51
N LYS A 147 26.85 -4.72 -2.51
CA LYS A 147 27.98 -5.63 -2.75
C LYS A 147 28.07 -6.74 -1.71
N ASP A 148 27.77 -6.42 -0.45
CA ASP A 148 27.80 -7.36 0.66
C ASP A 148 26.72 -8.47 0.55
N GLN A 149 25.70 -8.30 -0.29
CA GLN A 149 24.70 -9.35 -0.55
C GLN A 149 25.26 -10.55 -1.31
N LYS A 150 26.40 -10.43 -2.00
CA LYS A 150 27.02 -11.51 -2.80
C LYS A 150 26.01 -12.20 -3.74
N ILE A 151 25.29 -11.40 -4.53
CA ILE A 151 24.17 -11.84 -5.37
C ILE A 151 24.66 -12.86 -6.41
N ASP A 152 24.05 -14.04 -6.43
CA ASP A 152 24.26 -15.05 -7.46
C ASP A 152 23.28 -14.82 -8.61
N LEU A 153 23.80 -14.40 -9.76
CA LEU A 153 23.01 -14.13 -10.95
C LEU A 153 22.26 -15.35 -11.49
N LYS A 154 22.73 -16.57 -11.18
CA LYS A 154 22.09 -17.83 -11.59
C LYS A 154 21.00 -18.27 -10.63
N ASN A 155 20.98 -17.74 -9.40
CA ASN A 155 20.01 -18.07 -8.38
C ASN A 155 19.61 -16.82 -7.57
N LEU A 156 19.07 -15.82 -8.28
CA LEU A 156 18.74 -14.52 -7.69
C LEU A 156 17.79 -14.65 -6.50
N GLU A 157 16.78 -15.53 -6.60
CA GLU A 157 15.74 -15.65 -5.57
C GLU A 157 16.27 -16.19 -4.24
N ALA A 158 17.31 -17.02 -4.28
CA ALA A 158 17.91 -17.58 -3.07
C ALA A 158 19.06 -16.73 -2.52
N SER A 159 19.67 -15.87 -3.35
CA SER A 159 20.89 -15.13 -2.99
C SER A 159 20.64 -13.78 -2.33
N ILE A 160 19.45 -13.19 -2.48
CA ILE A 160 19.12 -11.91 -1.85
C ILE A 160 18.41 -12.15 -0.51
N SER A 161 19.08 -11.79 0.59
CA SER A 161 18.45 -11.80 1.91
C SER A 161 17.73 -10.48 2.16
N TYR A 162 16.40 -10.55 2.22
CA TYR A 162 15.56 -9.39 2.55
C TYR A 162 16.00 -8.70 3.85
N ASP A 163 16.07 -9.44 4.94
CA ASP A 163 16.37 -8.86 6.26
C ASP A 163 17.77 -8.23 6.30
N LYS A 164 18.78 -8.84 5.67
CA LYS A 164 20.13 -8.26 5.64
C LYS A 164 20.18 -6.97 4.84
N LEU A 165 19.57 -6.93 3.66
CA LEU A 165 19.56 -5.76 2.81
C LEU A 165 18.73 -4.62 3.43
N MET A 166 17.58 -4.94 4.03
CA MET A 166 16.77 -4.00 4.80
C MET A 166 17.55 -3.42 5.98
N ASN A 167 18.14 -4.27 6.82
CA ASN A 167 18.92 -3.82 7.97
C ASN A 167 20.12 -2.98 7.53
N GLY A 168 20.76 -3.35 6.41
CA GLY A 168 21.83 -2.56 5.80
C GLY A 168 21.34 -1.17 5.38
N ILE A 169 20.23 -1.08 4.64
CA ILE A 169 19.65 0.18 4.18
C ILE A 169 19.17 1.04 5.37
N THR A 170 18.53 0.44 6.36
CA THR A 170 18.15 1.14 7.59
C THR A 170 19.39 1.66 8.33
N GLY A 171 20.44 0.85 8.40
CA GLY A 171 21.72 1.22 9.00
C GLY A 171 22.46 2.37 8.31
N ILE A 172 22.19 2.63 7.02
CA ILE A 172 22.76 3.80 6.31
C ILE A 172 22.32 5.09 7.00
N LEU A 173 21.07 5.16 7.49
CA LEU A 173 20.50 6.35 8.11
C LEU A 173 20.58 6.37 9.63
N ALA A 174 20.60 5.18 10.26
CA ALA A 174 20.75 5.04 11.71
C ALA A 174 22.21 5.04 12.18
N GLY A 175 23.18 4.96 11.25
CA GLY A 175 24.61 4.90 11.56
C GLY A 175 25.29 6.27 11.59
N ASP A 176 26.61 6.24 11.81
CA ASP A 176 27.41 7.45 12.02
C ASP A 176 27.55 8.35 10.79
N ILE A 177 27.03 7.97 9.62
CA ILE A 177 27.20 8.73 8.37
C ILE A 177 26.67 10.16 8.52
N ILE A 178 25.45 10.30 9.06
CA ILE A 178 24.82 11.61 9.25
C ILE A 178 25.55 12.40 10.33
N ALA A 179 25.81 11.76 11.48
CA ALA A 179 26.54 12.37 12.58
C ALA A 179 27.93 12.87 12.16
N ASN A 180 28.69 12.07 11.41
CA ASN A 180 30.01 12.42 10.90
C ASN A 180 29.96 13.52 9.83
N ALA A 181 28.95 13.51 8.95
CA ALA A 181 28.76 14.57 7.97
C ALA A 181 28.47 15.92 8.64
N ILE A 182 27.67 15.92 9.71
CA ILE A 182 27.35 17.12 10.50
C ILE A 182 28.56 17.55 11.33
N ALA A 183 29.23 16.64 12.04
CA ALA A 183 30.44 16.95 12.79
C ALA A 183 31.55 17.55 11.89
N GLY A 184 31.73 16.99 10.69
CA GLY A 184 32.66 17.53 9.68
C GLY A 184 32.25 18.90 9.13
N LEU A 185 30.97 19.27 9.21
CA LEU A 185 30.51 20.63 8.89
C LEU A 185 30.87 21.60 10.02
N LEU A 186 30.61 21.23 11.28
CA LEU A 186 30.81 22.09 12.46
C LEU A 186 32.29 22.48 12.68
N ILE A 187 33.24 21.61 12.31
CA ILE A 187 34.68 21.89 12.42
C ILE A 187 35.29 22.55 11.18
N ASN A 188 34.49 22.84 10.15
CA ASN A 188 34.99 23.40 8.89
C ASN A 188 35.26 24.91 9.06
N PRO A 189 36.46 25.42 8.76
CA PRO A 189 36.80 26.84 8.92
C PRO A 189 35.93 27.82 8.14
N LEU A 190 35.28 27.37 7.07
CA LEU A 190 34.30 28.17 6.32
C LEU A 190 32.97 28.38 7.08
N PHE A 191 32.72 27.53 8.08
CA PHE A 191 31.49 27.40 8.87
C PHE A 191 31.82 27.25 10.35
N PHE A 192 32.84 27.98 10.81
CA PHE A 192 33.02 28.24 12.23
C PHE A 192 31.77 29.06 12.66
N LEU A 193 30.72 28.33 13.04
CA LEU A 193 29.73 28.82 14.00
C LEU A 193 30.55 29.30 15.20
N GLY A 194 30.16 30.41 15.81
CA GLY A 194 30.97 31.12 16.76
C GLY A 194 31.45 30.23 17.90
N THR A 195 32.27 30.80 18.78
CA THR A 195 32.64 30.14 20.04
C THR A 195 31.46 29.86 20.97
N ASP A 196 30.22 30.09 20.52
CA ASP A 196 28.99 29.91 21.28
C ASP A 196 28.26 28.62 20.89
N ALA A 197 27.68 27.96 21.88
CA ALA A 197 27.14 26.61 21.75
C ALA A 197 25.68 26.57 21.26
N ASP A 198 25.07 27.74 21.09
CA ASP A 198 23.66 27.98 20.76
C ASP A 198 23.37 28.12 19.25
N ASP A 199 24.32 28.64 18.46
CA ASP A 199 24.24 28.77 16.99
C ASP A 199 23.72 27.50 16.27
N PHE A 200 24.00 26.31 16.82
CA PHE A 200 23.55 25.04 16.29
C PHE A 200 22.46 24.41 17.15
N ILE A 201 21.19 24.73 16.92
CA ILE A 201 20.06 24.12 17.64
C ILE A 201 20.12 22.59 17.69
N GLY A 202 20.35 21.95 16.54
CA GLY A 202 20.49 20.49 16.47
C GLY A 202 19.92 19.86 15.21
N TYR A 203 19.90 18.53 15.20
CA TYR A 203 19.36 17.75 14.09
C TYR A 203 18.65 16.49 14.57
N ASP A 204 17.79 15.95 13.71
CA ASP A 204 17.18 14.63 13.89
C ASP A 204 16.68 14.11 12.53
N ILE A 205 16.34 12.82 12.45
CA ILE A 205 15.89 12.17 11.22
C ILE A 205 14.54 11.46 11.41
N ALA A 206 13.60 11.78 10.52
CA ALA A 206 12.35 11.04 10.38
C ALA A 206 12.58 9.82 9.48
N GLY A 207 12.40 8.62 10.02
CA GLY A 207 12.48 7.36 9.28
C GLY A 207 13.78 6.59 9.51
N PRO A 208 14.17 5.69 8.59
CA PRO A 208 13.54 5.44 7.28
C PRO A 208 12.14 4.86 7.41
N TYR A 209 11.22 5.39 6.60
CA TYR A 209 9.90 4.82 6.41
C TYR A 209 9.94 3.88 5.22
N MET A 210 9.84 2.59 5.51
CA MET A 210 9.88 1.56 4.48
C MET A 210 8.55 1.50 3.74
N ILE A 211 8.58 1.04 2.49
CA ILE A 211 7.37 1.00 1.68
C ILE A 211 6.26 0.18 2.33
N GLY A 212 6.58 -0.91 3.03
CA GLY A 212 5.59 -1.70 3.76
C GLY A 212 4.81 -0.87 4.79
N GLU A 213 5.48 0.02 5.51
CA GLU A 213 4.87 0.93 6.49
C GLU A 213 4.00 1.97 5.79
N ILE A 214 4.54 2.61 4.73
CA ILE A 214 3.84 3.60 3.91
C ILE A 214 2.55 2.99 3.35
N LEU A 215 2.64 1.79 2.79
CA LEU A 215 1.53 1.03 2.22
C LEU A 215 0.50 0.63 3.28
N SER A 216 0.96 0.27 4.48
CA SER A 216 0.09 -0.13 5.57
C SER A 216 -0.82 0.99 6.06
N SER A 217 -0.39 2.25 5.96
CA SER A 217 -1.17 3.45 6.30
C SER A 217 -2.45 3.61 5.46
N ALA A 218 -2.58 2.91 4.34
CA ALA A 218 -3.82 2.83 3.53
C ALA A 218 -4.44 4.21 3.22
N THR A 219 -3.63 5.19 2.83
CA THR A 219 -3.94 6.61 2.52
C THR A 219 -4.09 7.56 3.72
N GLU A 220 -3.91 7.06 4.94
CA GLU A 220 -3.68 7.93 6.10
C GLU A 220 -2.29 8.58 6.06
N LYS A 221 -2.07 9.49 7.02
CA LYS A 221 -0.78 10.10 7.28
C LYS A 221 -0.02 9.21 8.27
N ILE A 222 1.27 9.05 8.06
CA ILE A 222 2.22 8.59 9.08
C ILE A 222 2.78 9.86 9.70
N ASP A 223 2.25 10.24 10.86
CA ASP A 223 2.73 11.41 11.61
C ASP A 223 4.05 11.08 12.32
N PHE A 224 4.90 12.09 12.47
CA PHE A 224 6.16 11.98 13.19
C PHE A 224 6.50 13.25 13.97
N ASN A 225 7.32 13.09 15.00
CA ASN A 225 7.94 14.17 15.76
C ASN A 225 9.44 13.91 15.82
N LEU A 226 10.21 14.95 15.55
CA LEU A 226 11.66 14.99 15.60
C LEU A 226 12.06 15.85 16.77
N TYR A 227 12.86 15.34 17.69
CA TYR A 227 13.39 16.09 18.82
C TYR A 227 14.84 16.41 18.50
N LEU A 228 15.10 17.67 18.19
CA LEU A 228 16.40 18.09 17.68
C LEU A 228 17.42 18.05 18.81
N ALA A 229 18.56 17.40 18.57
CA ALA A 229 19.60 17.21 19.56
C ALA A 229 20.98 17.66 19.03
N GLN A 230 21.78 18.19 19.95
CA GLN A 230 23.22 18.37 19.77
C GLN A 230 23.95 17.18 20.40
N ASN A 231 24.96 16.63 19.74
CA ASN A 231 25.81 15.61 20.36
C ASN A 231 26.90 16.29 21.20
N GLY A 232 26.79 16.28 22.54
CA GLY A 232 27.95 16.40 23.43
C GLY A 232 28.16 17.66 24.27
N ALA A 233 27.15 18.51 24.55
CA ALA A 233 27.30 19.60 25.52
C ALA A 233 26.00 19.90 26.31
N ASN A 234 26.14 20.65 27.41
CA ASN A 234 25.06 21.20 28.26
C ASN A 234 24.25 22.26 27.49
N PHE A 235 23.47 21.82 26.51
CA PHE A 235 22.49 22.67 25.84
C PHE A 235 21.11 22.43 26.46
N ASP A 236 20.54 23.45 27.09
CA ASP A 236 19.26 23.35 27.79
C ASP A 236 18.06 23.49 26.85
N GLY A 237 18.28 24.09 25.67
CA GLY A 237 17.27 24.29 24.64
C GLY A 237 16.71 22.97 24.10
N LYS A 238 15.39 22.93 23.88
CA LYS A 238 14.69 21.74 23.37
C LYS A 238 13.74 22.15 22.28
N TYR A 239 13.97 21.62 21.09
CA TYR A 239 13.24 21.98 19.88
C TYR A 239 12.65 20.74 19.24
N LYS A 240 11.50 20.91 18.59
CA LYS A 240 10.80 19.79 17.96
C LYS A 240 10.22 20.18 16.62
N VAL A 241 10.44 19.33 15.63
CA VAL A 241 9.80 19.45 14.31
C VAL A 241 8.77 18.34 14.14
N SER A 242 7.55 18.70 13.77
CA SER A 242 6.49 17.72 13.51
C SER A 242 6.06 17.73 12.05
N GLY A 243 5.66 16.56 11.56
CA GLY A 243 5.34 16.38 10.16
C GLY A 243 4.60 15.08 9.88
N TYR A 244 4.43 14.77 8.60
CA TYR A 244 3.85 13.51 8.17
C TYR A 244 4.35 13.05 6.81
N ILE A 245 4.16 11.77 6.55
CA ILE A 245 4.25 11.16 5.21
C ILE A 245 2.87 10.65 4.81
N LYS A 246 2.47 10.87 3.55
CA LYS A 246 1.16 10.44 3.08
C LYS A 246 1.21 9.98 1.63
N ILE A 247 0.49 8.90 1.32
CA ILE A 247 0.17 8.52 -0.05
C ILE A 247 -0.84 9.52 -0.63
N THR A 248 -0.50 10.18 -1.74
CA THR A 248 -1.33 11.23 -2.34
C THR A 248 -2.29 10.71 -3.41
N ASP A 249 -1.92 9.62 -4.10
CA ASP A 249 -2.81 8.90 -5.01
C ASP A 249 -3.07 7.49 -4.47
N PRO A 250 -4.34 7.11 -4.18
CA PRO A 250 -4.64 5.81 -3.60
C PRO A 250 -4.18 4.69 -4.55
N VAL A 251 -3.16 3.95 -4.14
CA VAL A 251 -2.70 2.81 -4.90
C VAL A 251 -3.68 1.66 -4.71
N GLN A 252 -4.41 1.34 -5.79
CA GLN A 252 -4.97 0.00 -5.91
C GLN A 252 -3.81 -0.95 -6.13
N TYR A 253 -3.43 -1.68 -5.07
CA TYR A 253 -2.62 -2.87 -5.23
C TYR A 253 -3.28 -3.74 -6.28
N ALA A 254 -2.52 -4.11 -7.32
CA ALA A 254 -2.99 -5.05 -8.30
C ALA A 254 -3.07 -6.44 -7.65
N ASN A 255 -4.18 -6.70 -6.95
CA ASN A 255 -4.56 -8.04 -6.52
C ASN A 255 -4.82 -8.90 -7.75
N ALA A 256 -4.27 -10.12 -7.77
CA ALA A 256 -4.64 -11.11 -8.76
C ALA A 256 -6.05 -11.63 -8.45
N ALA A 257 -6.78 -12.03 -9.50
CA ALA A 257 -7.98 -12.83 -9.34
C ALA A 257 -7.61 -14.31 -9.45
N VAL A 258 -8.21 -15.15 -8.62
CA VAL A 258 -7.98 -16.59 -8.63
C VAL A 258 -9.32 -17.29 -8.72
N VAL A 259 -9.40 -18.29 -9.60
CA VAL A 259 -10.55 -19.20 -9.68
C VAL A 259 -10.05 -20.63 -9.71
N GLN A 260 -10.83 -21.54 -9.15
CA GLN A 260 -10.48 -22.94 -9.05
C GLN A 260 -11.67 -23.83 -9.38
N TYR A 261 -11.38 -24.95 -10.04
CA TYR A 261 -12.30 -26.07 -10.22
C TYR A 261 -11.51 -27.36 -10.14
N SER A 262 -11.90 -28.25 -9.22
CA SER A 262 -11.16 -29.50 -8.96
C SER A 262 -9.67 -29.20 -8.74
N ASN A 263 -8.78 -29.90 -9.43
CA ASN A 263 -7.33 -29.67 -9.39
C ASN A 263 -6.88 -28.51 -10.30
N SER A 264 -7.78 -27.87 -11.05
CA SER A 264 -7.42 -26.76 -11.93
C SER A 264 -7.52 -25.42 -11.23
N ILE A 265 -6.44 -24.64 -11.24
CA ILE A 265 -6.36 -23.29 -10.68
C ILE A 265 -6.00 -22.32 -11.79
N SER A 266 -6.69 -21.18 -11.89
CA SER A 266 -6.31 -20.08 -12.77
C SER A 266 -6.00 -18.84 -11.95
N VAL A 267 -4.87 -18.22 -12.24
CA VAL A 267 -4.46 -16.93 -11.67
C VAL A 267 -4.45 -15.91 -12.79
N ILE A 268 -5.19 -14.81 -12.59
CA ILE A 268 -5.26 -13.69 -13.51
C ILE A 268 -4.62 -12.49 -12.82
N GLY A 269 -3.54 -11.98 -13.40
CA GLY A 269 -2.81 -10.82 -12.89
C GLY A 269 -2.79 -9.68 -13.91
N ARG A 270 -2.64 -8.45 -13.40
CA ARG A 270 -2.32 -7.28 -14.23
C ARG A 270 -0.83 -7.04 -14.23
N ALA A 271 -0.23 -6.99 -15.42
CA ALA A 271 1.14 -6.53 -15.56
C ALA A 271 1.15 -4.99 -15.60
N ALA A 272 1.65 -4.37 -14.54
CA ALA A 272 1.61 -2.90 -14.37
C ALA A 272 2.47 -2.12 -15.38
N ASN A 273 3.40 -2.77 -16.07
CA ASN A 273 4.25 -2.13 -17.09
C ASN A 273 3.56 -2.00 -18.45
N VAL A 274 2.58 -2.86 -18.73
CA VAL A 274 1.86 -2.88 -20.02
C VAL A 274 0.36 -2.68 -19.87
N ASP A 275 -0.14 -2.58 -18.63
CA ASP A 275 -1.56 -2.43 -18.29
C ASP A 275 -2.46 -3.56 -18.82
N LYS A 276 -1.90 -4.74 -19.11
CA LYS A 276 -2.66 -5.88 -19.66
C LYS A 276 -2.86 -6.97 -18.63
N TYR A 277 -3.92 -7.75 -18.82
CA TYR A 277 -4.17 -8.94 -18.01
C TYR A 277 -3.56 -10.19 -18.63
N PHE A 278 -3.00 -11.03 -17.77
CA PHE A 278 -2.40 -12.30 -18.12
C PHE A 278 -2.96 -13.40 -17.23
N ARG A 279 -3.14 -14.59 -17.80
CA ARG A 279 -3.54 -15.80 -17.10
C ARG A 279 -2.37 -16.77 -17.05
N SER A 280 -2.09 -17.31 -15.87
CA SER A 280 -1.38 -18.57 -15.70
C SER A 280 -2.35 -19.57 -15.09
N TYR A 281 -2.15 -20.86 -15.37
CA TYR A 281 -2.99 -21.91 -14.82
C TYR A 281 -2.19 -23.14 -14.45
N SER A 282 -2.74 -23.89 -13.51
CA SER A 282 -2.29 -25.21 -13.10
C SER A 282 -3.44 -26.18 -13.28
N GLU A 283 -3.14 -27.42 -13.68
CA GLU A 283 -4.12 -28.52 -13.77
C GLU A 283 -3.92 -29.58 -12.67
N ASN A 284 -2.91 -29.38 -11.81
CA ASN A 284 -2.45 -30.30 -10.78
C ASN A 284 -2.32 -29.60 -9.41
N SER A 285 -3.34 -28.80 -9.08
CA SER A 285 -3.51 -28.12 -7.80
C SER A 285 -2.37 -27.16 -7.44
N GLY A 286 -1.62 -26.66 -8.42
CA GLY A 286 -0.51 -25.73 -8.22
C GLY A 286 0.88 -26.37 -8.25
N SER A 287 0.99 -27.70 -8.44
CA SER A 287 2.31 -28.37 -8.50
C SER A 287 3.13 -27.97 -9.73
N SER A 288 2.48 -27.62 -10.84
CA SER A 288 3.13 -26.95 -11.96
C SER A 288 2.19 -25.92 -12.59
N TRP A 289 2.80 -24.92 -13.24
CA TRP A 289 2.09 -23.78 -13.82
C TRP A 289 2.43 -23.60 -15.29
N SER A 290 1.45 -23.18 -16.06
CA SER A 290 1.69 -22.64 -17.38
C SER A 290 2.47 -21.32 -17.28
N GLY A 291 3.19 -20.96 -18.35
CA GLY A 291 3.61 -19.57 -18.52
C GLY A 291 2.40 -18.62 -18.52
N PHE A 292 2.62 -17.37 -18.14
CA PHE A 292 1.59 -16.33 -18.23
C PHE A 292 1.28 -16.02 -19.70
N LYS A 293 0.02 -16.21 -20.10
CA LYS A 293 -0.49 -15.87 -21.43
C LYS A 293 -1.41 -14.67 -21.34
N LYS A 294 -1.24 -13.72 -22.25
CA LYS A 294 -2.05 -12.52 -22.31
C LYS A 294 -3.51 -12.86 -22.62
N ILE A 295 -4.45 -12.18 -21.96
CA ILE A 295 -5.89 -12.27 -22.27
C ILE A 295 -6.21 -11.08 -23.18
N GLY A 296 -6.28 -11.29 -24.50
CA GLY A 296 -6.66 -10.23 -25.46
C GLY A 296 -5.76 -8.98 -25.46
N GLU A 297 -6.24 -7.89 -26.05
CA GLU A 297 -5.49 -6.61 -26.18
C GLU A 297 -6.03 -5.46 -25.31
N GLY A 298 -6.76 -5.74 -24.23
CA GLY A 298 -7.31 -4.70 -23.36
C GLY A 298 -6.26 -4.02 -22.47
N GLU A 299 -6.48 -2.74 -22.15
CA GLU A 299 -5.69 -1.95 -21.21
C GLU A 299 -6.51 -1.57 -19.97
N PHE A 300 -5.95 -1.83 -18.79
CA PHE A 300 -6.66 -1.77 -17.52
C PHE A 300 -5.91 -0.95 -16.48
N ILE A 301 -6.67 -0.29 -15.61
CA ILE A 301 -6.15 0.51 -14.49
C ILE A 301 -6.46 -0.10 -13.12
N SER A 302 -7.23 -1.19 -13.05
CA SER A 302 -7.55 -1.90 -11.81
C SER A 302 -7.01 -3.33 -11.76
N SER A 303 -7.13 -3.96 -10.59
CA SER A 303 -7.11 -5.43 -10.49
C SER A 303 -8.19 -6.08 -11.34
N PRO A 304 -7.94 -7.29 -11.89
CA PRO A 304 -8.99 -8.12 -12.45
C PRO A 304 -9.93 -8.63 -11.34
N ALA A 305 -11.19 -8.85 -11.71
CA ALA A 305 -12.07 -9.78 -11.02
C ALA A 305 -12.33 -10.99 -11.93
N ALA A 306 -12.41 -12.19 -11.36
CA ALA A 306 -12.71 -13.40 -12.12
C ALA A 306 -13.73 -14.26 -11.40
N ALA A 307 -14.56 -14.96 -12.17
CA ALA A 307 -15.55 -15.90 -11.68
C ALA A 307 -15.65 -17.09 -12.63
N LEU A 308 -15.82 -18.28 -12.06
CA LEU A 308 -15.83 -19.56 -12.78
C LEU A 308 -17.08 -20.35 -12.37
N SER A 309 -17.79 -20.92 -13.33
CA SER A 309 -18.89 -21.84 -13.05
C SER A 309 -18.41 -23.10 -12.33
N ALA A 310 -19.31 -23.77 -11.61
CA ALA A 310 -18.97 -24.93 -10.79
C ALA A 310 -18.51 -26.15 -11.59
N ASP A 311 -18.74 -26.19 -12.90
CA ASP A 311 -18.23 -27.21 -13.83
C ASP A 311 -16.85 -26.85 -14.42
N GLY A 312 -16.29 -25.71 -14.05
CA GLY A 312 -14.98 -25.23 -14.50
C GLY A 312 -14.95 -24.70 -15.93
N LYS A 313 -16.10 -24.49 -16.59
CA LYS A 313 -16.14 -24.14 -18.02
C LYS A 313 -16.32 -22.65 -18.29
N LYS A 314 -17.30 -21.99 -17.68
CA LYS A 314 -17.62 -20.58 -17.95
C LYS A 314 -16.76 -19.68 -17.08
N LEU A 315 -15.63 -19.23 -17.64
CA LEU A 315 -14.73 -18.28 -17.01
C LEU A 315 -15.01 -16.86 -17.51
N HIS A 316 -15.29 -15.97 -16.57
CA HIS A 316 -15.44 -14.53 -16.82
C HIS A 316 -14.30 -13.79 -16.15
N VAL A 317 -13.72 -12.82 -16.86
CA VAL A 317 -12.75 -11.87 -16.28
C VAL A 317 -13.23 -10.46 -16.58
N VAL A 318 -13.24 -9.60 -15.57
CA VAL A 318 -13.66 -8.20 -15.68
C VAL A 318 -12.54 -7.30 -15.18
N GLY A 319 -12.31 -6.18 -15.88
CA GLY A 319 -11.36 -5.14 -15.48
C GLY A 319 -11.92 -3.74 -15.69
N LEU A 320 -11.37 -2.76 -14.96
CA LEU A 320 -11.62 -1.34 -15.19
C LEU A 320 -10.64 -0.83 -16.25
N GLY A 321 -11.18 -0.38 -17.38
CA GLY A 321 -10.39 0.21 -18.47
C GLY A 321 -9.89 1.62 -18.14
N LYS A 322 -8.96 2.15 -18.95
CA LYS A 322 -8.49 3.54 -18.86
C LYS A 322 -9.61 4.57 -19.06
N ASP A 323 -10.67 4.17 -19.75
CA ASP A 323 -11.92 4.91 -19.94
C ASP A 323 -12.85 4.91 -18.72
N LYS A 324 -12.42 4.30 -17.61
CA LYS A 324 -13.19 4.10 -16.37
C LYS A 324 -14.46 3.26 -16.55
N LYS A 325 -14.56 2.46 -17.61
CA LYS A 325 -15.65 1.50 -17.82
C LYS A 325 -15.22 0.09 -17.45
N PHE A 326 -16.18 -0.78 -17.13
CA PHE A 326 -15.90 -2.20 -16.98
C PHE A 326 -15.90 -2.90 -18.33
N TRP A 327 -14.90 -3.76 -18.53
CA TRP A 327 -14.69 -4.55 -19.73
C TRP A 327 -14.61 -6.03 -19.37
N ARG A 328 -15.16 -6.90 -20.21
CA ARG A 328 -15.26 -8.35 -19.97
C ARG A 328 -14.53 -9.19 -21.02
N ALA A 329 -13.77 -10.16 -20.55
CA ALA A 329 -13.37 -11.33 -21.32
C ALA A 329 -14.16 -12.57 -20.88
N TYR A 330 -14.50 -13.45 -21.83
CA TYR A 330 -15.24 -14.68 -21.58
C TYR A 330 -14.60 -15.88 -22.28
N SER A 331 -14.50 -16.97 -21.54
CA SER A 331 -14.07 -18.27 -22.02
C SER A 331 -15.11 -19.35 -21.68
N PRO A 332 -15.53 -20.18 -22.65
CA PRO A 332 -16.48 -21.27 -22.43
C PRO A 332 -15.82 -22.59 -21.99
N ASP A 333 -14.49 -22.63 -21.87
CA ASP A 333 -13.70 -23.85 -21.66
C ASP A 333 -12.63 -23.71 -20.56
N GLY A 334 -12.92 -22.87 -19.56
CA GLY A 334 -12.09 -22.71 -18.37
C GLY A 334 -10.83 -21.88 -18.60
N GLY A 335 -10.81 -21.06 -19.65
CA GLY A 335 -9.71 -20.16 -20.00
C GLY A 335 -8.72 -20.74 -21.00
N LYS A 336 -9.07 -21.83 -21.72
CA LYS A 336 -8.24 -22.38 -22.80
C LYS A 336 -8.37 -21.53 -24.07
N ASN A 337 -9.59 -21.14 -24.41
CA ASN A 337 -9.92 -20.24 -25.51
C ASN A 337 -10.81 -19.08 -25.03
N TRP A 338 -10.64 -17.91 -25.63
CA TRP A 338 -11.39 -16.70 -25.30
C TRP A 338 -12.33 -16.35 -26.45
N ASN A 339 -13.61 -16.72 -26.33
CA ASN A 339 -14.63 -16.39 -27.34
C ASN A 339 -14.83 -14.88 -27.49
N ILE A 340 -14.67 -14.14 -26.39
CA ILE A 340 -14.76 -12.68 -26.37
C ILE A 340 -13.55 -12.16 -25.60
N ALA A 341 -12.68 -11.45 -26.30
CA ALA A 341 -11.55 -10.74 -25.71
C ALA A 341 -11.91 -9.24 -25.59
N TRP A 342 -12.38 -8.85 -24.39
CA TRP A 342 -12.70 -7.48 -23.98
C TRP A 342 -13.83 -6.80 -24.76
N THR A 343 -15.02 -6.83 -24.17
CA THR A 343 -16.17 -6.01 -24.57
C THR A 343 -16.63 -5.14 -23.41
N PRO A 344 -17.03 -3.88 -23.65
CA PRO A 344 -17.48 -3.01 -22.58
C PRO A 344 -18.82 -3.52 -22.04
N ILE A 345 -18.96 -3.56 -20.72
CA ILE A 345 -20.24 -3.85 -20.06
C ILE A 345 -20.97 -2.53 -19.86
N LEU A 346 -21.88 -2.22 -20.80
CA LEU A 346 -22.81 -1.09 -20.73
C LEU A 346 -22.13 0.27 -20.43
N ASN A 347 -22.94 1.28 -20.06
CA ASN A 347 -22.48 2.61 -19.72
C ASN A 347 -22.48 2.79 -18.19
N GLY A 348 -21.29 2.82 -17.59
CA GLY A 348 -21.07 3.16 -16.19
C GLY A 348 -19.62 3.63 -16.00
N LEU A 349 -19.40 4.60 -15.10
CA LEU A 349 -18.07 5.12 -14.77
C LEU A 349 -17.70 4.76 -13.34
N PHE A 350 -16.56 4.09 -13.18
CA PHE A 350 -16.15 3.50 -11.91
C PHE A 350 -14.78 4.00 -11.45
N THR A 351 -14.58 3.95 -10.13
CA THR A 351 -13.36 4.36 -9.42
C THR A 351 -12.73 3.24 -8.60
N SER A 352 -13.31 2.04 -8.62
CA SER A 352 -12.74 0.85 -7.97
C SER A 352 -12.55 -0.30 -8.94
N SER A 353 -11.69 -1.26 -8.58
CA SER A 353 -11.72 -2.60 -9.16
C SER A 353 -13.15 -3.17 -9.14
N PRO A 354 -13.53 -3.97 -10.15
CA PRO A 354 -14.79 -4.69 -10.15
C PRO A 354 -14.80 -5.77 -9.05
N SER A 355 -15.99 -6.16 -8.62
CA SER A 355 -16.23 -7.40 -7.90
C SER A 355 -17.24 -8.25 -8.64
N LEU A 356 -16.98 -9.55 -8.73
CA LEU A 356 -17.71 -10.47 -9.58
C LEU A 356 -18.08 -11.74 -8.80
N SER A 357 -19.35 -12.14 -8.86
CA SER A 357 -19.82 -13.45 -8.40
C SER A 357 -20.69 -14.12 -9.45
N ILE A 358 -20.79 -15.44 -9.40
CA ILE A 358 -21.48 -16.25 -10.43
C ILE A 358 -22.21 -17.43 -9.79
N SER A 359 -23.38 -17.78 -10.32
CA SER A 359 -24.08 -19.02 -9.98
C SER A 359 -23.31 -20.25 -10.46
N ALA A 360 -23.58 -21.40 -9.84
CA ALA A 360 -22.90 -22.67 -10.15
C ALA A 360 -23.06 -23.08 -11.63
N ASP A 361 -24.22 -22.82 -12.24
CA ASP A 361 -24.49 -23.08 -13.67
C ASP A 361 -23.83 -22.06 -14.62
N GLY A 362 -23.23 -21.00 -14.08
CA GLY A 362 -22.61 -19.91 -14.81
C GLY A 362 -23.58 -18.98 -15.56
N ASN A 363 -24.89 -19.05 -15.30
CA ASN A 363 -25.87 -18.24 -16.02
C ASN A 363 -26.11 -16.89 -15.35
N LYS A 364 -26.16 -16.85 -14.01
CA LYS A 364 -26.33 -15.59 -13.27
C LYS A 364 -24.97 -15.04 -12.89
N ILE A 365 -24.68 -13.82 -13.34
CA ILE A 365 -23.42 -13.12 -13.08
C ILE A 365 -23.75 -11.79 -12.43
N TYR A 366 -23.08 -11.48 -11.33
CA TYR A 366 -23.28 -10.26 -10.55
C TYR A 366 -22.01 -9.43 -10.54
N LEU A 367 -22.13 -8.16 -10.94
CA LEU A 367 -21.02 -7.23 -11.07
C LEU A 367 -21.28 -5.99 -10.22
N ILE A 368 -20.34 -5.69 -9.31
CA ILE A 368 -20.38 -4.55 -8.42
C ILE A 368 -19.16 -3.67 -8.65
N GLY A 369 -19.34 -2.35 -8.59
CA GLY A 369 -18.24 -1.38 -8.59
C GLY A 369 -18.60 -0.11 -7.83
N LYS A 370 -17.58 0.65 -7.43
CA LYS A 370 -17.76 1.99 -6.83
C LYS A 370 -17.77 3.06 -7.91
N GLY A 371 -18.78 3.92 -7.93
CA GLY A 371 -18.88 5.04 -8.87
C GLY A 371 -18.00 6.24 -8.48
N ASN A 372 -18.01 7.30 -9.30
CA ASN A 372 -17.37 8.60 -8.95
C ASN A 372 -18.04 9.27 -7.73
N ASP A 373 -19.32 8.96 -7.49
CA ASP A 373 -20.11 9.41 -6.35
C ASP A 373 -19.81 8.61 -5.05
N ASN A 374 -18.84 7.70 -5.10
CA ASN A 374 -18.49 6.76 -4.05
C ASN A 374 -19.61 5.78 -3.64
N LYS A 375 -20.69 5.68 -4.42
CA LYS A 375 -21.77 4.70 -4.17
C LYS A 375 -21.44 3.35 -4.78
N ALA A 376 -22.11 2.32 -4.27
CA ALA A 376 -22.09 0.98 -4.86
C ALA A 376 -23.08 0.90 -6.03
N TRP A 377 -22.57 0.52 -7.19
CA TRP A 377 -23.34 0.31 -8.41
C TRP A 377 -23.34 -1.15 -8.79
N PHE A 378 -24.51 -1.66 -9.15
CA PHE A 378 -24.77 -3.07 -9.40
C PHE A 378 -25.37 -3.26 -10.80
N GLY A 379 -24.83 -4.24 -11.52
CA GLY A 379 -25.36 -4.75 -12.77
C GLY A 379 -25.26 -6.27 -12.78
N PHE A 380 -26.11 -6.92 -13.56
CA PHE A 380 -26.14 -8.38 -13.61
C PHE A 380 -26.53 -8.93 -14.98
N SER A 381 -26.20 -10.21 -15.17
CA SER A 381 -26.66 -11.01 -16.30
C SER A 381 -27.37 -12.24 -15.80
N LYS A 382 -28.40 -12.70 -16.52
CA LYS A 382 -29.13 -13.96 -16.24
C LYS A 382 -28.85 -15.05 -17.29
N ASN A 383 -28.01 -14.75 -18.29
CA ASN A 383 -27.76 -15.60 -19.44
C ASN A 383 -26.27 -15.66 -19.81
N GLY A 384 -25.41 -15.85 -18.80
CA GLY A 384 -23.98 -16.06 -18.99
C GLY A 384 -23.24 -14.85 -19.59
N GLY A 385 -23.75 -13.65 -19.33
CA GLY A 385 -23.15 -12.41 -19.83
C GLY A 385 -23.54 -12.07 -21.27
N SER A 386 -24.51 -12.75 -21.87
CA SER A 386 -24.98 -12.40 -23.22
C SER A 386 -25.72 -11.06 -23.21
N ASN A 387 -26.57 -10.85 -22.19
CA ASN A 387 -27.24 -9.57 -21.93
C ASN A 387 -26.94 -9.10 -20.49
N TRP A 388 -26.84 -7.79 -20.30
CA TRP A 388 -26.59 -7.17 -19.01
C TRP A 388 -27.71 -6.17 -18.69
N THR A 389 -28.06 -6.07 -17.42
CA THR A 389 -28.90 -4.97 -16.92
C THR A 389 -28.09 -3.70 -16.78
N GLY A 390 -28.73 -2.55 -17.00
CA GLY A 390 -28.15 -1.24 -16.67
C GLY A 390 -27.66 -1.19 -15.23
N PHE A 391 -26.58 -0.46 -14.98
CA PHE A 391 -26.11 -0.26 -13.62
C PHE A 391 -27.11 0.58 -12.82
N SER A 392 -27.44 0.09 -11.63
CA SER A 392 -28.30 0.78 -10.66
C SER A 392 -27.59 0.87 -9.31
N PRO A 393 -27.80 1.94 -8.53
CA PRO A 393 -27.19 2.05 -7.22
C PRO A 393 -27.84 1.06 -6.24
N ILE A 394 -27.03 0.46 -5.37
CA ILE A 394 -27.52 -0.26 -4.20
C ILE A 394 -27.78 0.77 -3.11
N GLY A 395 -29.00 1.28 -2.97
CA GLY A 395 -29.35 2.25 -1.93
C GLY A 395 -28.46 3.51 -1.88
N ALA A 396 -28.29 4.09 -0.68
CA ALA A 396 -27.60 5.37 -0.47
C ALA A 396 -26.18 5.26 0.13
N GLY A 397 -25.65 4.04 0.33
CA GLY A 397 -24.35 3.81 0.97
C GLY A 397 -23.18 4.39 0.17
N VAL A 398 -22.19 4.95 0.88
CA VAL A 398 -20.95 5.51 0.31
C VAL A 398 -19.72 4.86 0.93
N PHE A 399 -18.71 4.59 0.09
CA PHE A 399 -17.60 3.70 0.44
C PHE A 399 -16.22 4.32 0.20
N LEU A 400 -15.26 3.94 1.05
CA LEU A 400 -13.86 4.37 0.94
C LEU A 400 -13.09 3.57 -0.12
N SER A 401 -13.41 2.28 -0.27
CA SER A 401 -12.64 1.33 -1.08
C SER A 401 -13.49 0.60 -2.12
N GLY A 402 -12.90 -0.38 -2.81
CA GLY A 402 -13.66 -1.34 -3.59
C GLY A 402 -14.60 -2.17 -2.72
N LEU A 403 -15.62 -2.75 -3.35
CA LEU A 403 -16.60 -3.63 -2.73
C LEU A 403 -16.25 -5.09 -3.00
N CYS A 404 -16.86 -6.02 -2.26
CA CYS A 404 -16.84 -7.44 -2.59
C CYS A 404 -18.25 -8.03 -2.68
N THR A 405 -18.41 -9.08 -3.48
CA THR A 405 -19.65 -9.85 -3.60
C THR A 405 -19.43 -11.36 -3.53
N CYS A 406 -20.39 -12.08 -2.98
CA CYS A 406 -20.54 -13.52 -3.10
C CYS A 406 -22.02 -13.89 -3.30
N CYS A 407 -22.29 -15.05 -3.88
CA CYS A 407 -23.66 -15.53 -4.08
C CYS A 407 -23.80 -17.04 -3.85
N SER A 408 -25.01 -17.49 -3.55
CA SER A 408 -25.36 -18.90 -3.50
C SER A 408 -25.20 -19.59 -4.87
N ALA A 409 -25.13 -20.91 -4.88
CA ALA A 409 -24.98 -21.72 -6.08
C ALA A 409 -26.14 -21.54 -7.07
N ASP A 410 -27.37 -21.32 -6.59
CA ASP A 410 -28.52 -20.98 -7.43
C ASP A 410 -28.55 -19.50 -7.88
N GLY A 411 -27.62 -18.69 -7.34
CA GLY A 411 -27.48 -17.26 -7.53
C GLY A 411 -28.61 -16.43 -6.92
N ASN A 412 -29.55 -16.97 -6.15
CA ASN A 412 -30.66 -16.17 -5.62
C ASN A 412 -30.26 -15.32 -4.42
N GLN A 413 -29.41 -15.85 -3.55
CA GLN A 413 -28.82 -15.09 -2.44
C GLN A 413 -27.57 -14.38 -2.93
N ILE A 414 -27.53 -13.06 -2.77
CA ILE A 414 -26.39 -12.21 -3.10
C ILE A 414 -26.06 -11.40 -1.86
N PHE A 415 -24.77 -11.37 -1.52
CA PHE A 415 -24.24 -10.51 -0.48
C PHE A 415 -23.24 -9.54 -1.10
N VAL A 416 -23.30 -8.29 -0.67
CA VAL A 416 -22.35 -7.24 -1.06
C VAL A 416 -21.82 -6.58 0.20
N PHE A 417 -20.51 -6.38 0.26
CA PHE A 417 -19.86 -5.73 1.39
C PHE A 417 -18.97 -4.58 0.93
N GLY A 418 -18.90 -3.53 1.75
CA GLY A 418 -18.05 -2.38 1.49
C GLY A 418 -17.55 -1.73 2.78
N LEU A 419 -16.38 -1.10 2.69
CA LEU A 419 -15.81 -0.29 3.77
C LEU A 419 -16.42 1.11 3.74
N GLY A 420 -17.26 1.42 4.73
CA GLY A 420 -17.91 2.72 4.88
C GLY A 420 -16.92 3.84 5.26
N LYS A 421 -17.34 5.10 5.12
CA LYS A 421 -16.54 6.28 5.55
C LYS A 421 -16.26 6.30 7.05
N ASP A 422 -17.08 5.61 7.84
CA ASP A 422 -16.91 5.39 9.28
C ASP A 422 -15.96 4.24 9.62
N ARG A 423 -15.27 3.67 8.61
CA ARG A 423 -14.36 2.52 8.71
C ARG A 423 -15.03 1.22 9.16
N LYS A 424 -16.36 1.13 9.16
CA LYS A 424 -17.08 -0.12 9.41
C LYS A 424 -17.27 -0.89 8.11
N ILE A 425 -17.41 -2.21 8.20
CA ILE A 425 -17.90 -3.01 7.07
C ILE A 425 -19.43 -2.95 7.09
N TRP A 426 -20.00 -2.60 5.94
CA TRP A 426 -21.43 -2.53 5.70
C TRP A 426 -21.85 -3.61 4.71
N GLN A 427 -23.07 -4.11 4.88
CA GLN A 427 -23.65 -5.17 4.07
C GLN A 427 -24.92 -4.70 3.33
N ALA A 428 -25.05 -5.13 2.08
CA ALA A 428 -26.30 -5.21 1.34
C ALA A 428 -26.61 -6.66 0.98
N SER A 429 -27.89 -7.01 0.87
CA SER A 429 -28.32 -8.36 0.53
C SER A 429 -29.55 -8.40 -0.38
N SER A 430 -29.57 -9.38 -1.28
CA SER A 430 -30.70 -9.73 -2.14
C SER A 430 -30.98 -11.22 -2.05
N ASN A 431 -32.26 -11.60 -2.08
CA ASN A 431 -32.73 -12.99 -2.03
C ASN A 431 -33.46 -13.41 -3.32
N ASN A 432 -33.46 -12.56 -4.34
CA ASN A 432 -34.17 -12.76 -5.61
C ASN A 432 -33.26 -12.50 -6.83
N GLY A 433 -31.96 -12.78 -6.68
CA GLY A 433 -31.00 -12.62 -7.77
C GLY A 433 -30.79 -11.17 -8.20
N GLY A 434 -30.86 -10.22 -7.25
CA GLY A 434 -30.55 -8.82 -7.47
C GLY A 434 -31.69 -8.00 -8.08
N ALA A 435 -32.91 -8.56 -8.16
CA ALA A 435 -34.08 -7.80 -8.61
C ALA A 435 -34.48 -6.72 -7.61
N SER A 436 -34.29 -6.98 -6.31
CA SER A 436 -34.43 -5.99 -5.24
C SER A 436 -33.46 -6.25 -4.09
N TRP A 437 -33.18 -5.21 -3.31
CA TRP A 437 -32.34 -5.26 -2.12
C TRP A 437 -33.20 -5.20 -0.86
N TYR A 438 -33.48 -6.35 -0.25
CA TYR A 438 -34.26 -6.39 1.00
C TYR A 438 -33.48 -5.79 2.19
N LEU A 439 -32.15 -5.76 2.07
CA LEU A 439 -31.26 -5.01 2.94
C LEU A 439 -30.38 -4.12 2.07
N ALA A 440 -30.60 -2.80 2.10
CA ALA A 440 -29.83 -1.88 1.28
C ALA A 440 -28.43 -1.63 1.86
N TRP A 441 -28.31 -1.23 3.13
CA TRP A 441 -27.03 -1.12 3.85
C TRP A 441 -27.24 -1.19 5.37
N LYS A 442 -26.50 -2.08 6.05
CA LYS A 442 -26.42 -2.14 7.52
C LYS A 442 -24.99 -2.49 7.95
N PRO A 443 -24.42 -1.88 8.99
CA PRO A 443 -23.11 -2.28 9.49
C PRO A 443 -23.20 -3.67 10.14
N LEU A 444 -22.17 -4.51 10.00
CA LEU A 444 -22.19 -5.88 10.53
C LEU A 444 -22.22 -5.90 12.07
N THR A 445 -21.10 -5.55 12.69
CA THR A 445 -20.92 -5.40 14.14
C THR A 445 -19.80 -4.40 14.40
N SER A 446 -19.54 -4.04 15.66
CA SER A 446 -18.50 -3.07 16.03
C SER A 446 -17.10 -3.52 15.59
N GLY A 447 -16.39 -2.66 14.86
CA GLY A 447 -15.02 -2.86 14.40
C GLY A 447 -14.63 -1.76 13.41
N GLN A 448 -13.32 -1.45 13.32
CA GLN A 448 -12.78 -0.47 12.37
C GLN A 448 -11.73 -1.11 11.48
N PHE A 449 -11.82 -0.85 10.18
CA PHE A 449 -11.04 -1.53 9.15
C PHE A 449 -10.40 -0.55 8.16
N TYR A 450 -9.31 -1.03 7.54
CA TYR A 450 -8.35 -0.26 6.76
C TYR A 450 -7.99 -0.98 5.45
N SER A 451 -8.91 -1.82 4.96
CA SER A 451 -8.82 -2.51 3.69
C SER A 451 -10.21 -2.74 3.09
N SER A 452 -10.26 -3.09 1.81
CA SER A 452 -11.50 -3.62 1.25
C SER A 452 -11.84 -4.95 1.93
N PRO A 453 -13.13 -5.28 2.11
CA PRO A 453 -13.53 -6.59 2.62
C PRO A 453 -13.36 -7.68 1.55
N SER A 454 -13.27 -8.93 2.00
CA SER A 454 -13.44 -10.13 1.18
C SER A 454 -14.51 -11.03 1.82
N ALA A 455 -15.30 -11.74 1.03
CA ALA A 455 -16.39 -12.55 1.55
C ALA A 455 -16.60 -13.84 0.76
N VAL A 456 -17.07 -14.87 1.44
CA VAL A 456 -17.51 -16.15 0.86
C VAL A 456 -18.82 -16.59 1.51
N CYS A 457 -19.63 -17.36 0.79
CA CYS A 457 -20.81 -18.00 1.34
C CYS A 457 -20.89 -19.46 0.94
N THR A 458 -21.63 -20.25 1.70
CA THR A 458 -21.92 -21.64 1.35
C THR A 458 -22.76 -21.73 0.06
N PRO A 459 -22.78 -22.89 -0.62
CA PRO A 459 -23.61 -23.11 -1.81
C PRO A 459 -25.10 -22.79 -1.61
N ASP A 460 -25.64 -23.02 -0.42
CA ASP A 460 -27.03 -22.67 -0.05
C ASP A 460 -27.22 -21.19 0.33
N GLY A 461 -26.14 -20.39 0.40
CA GLY A 461 -26.12 -19.00 0.85
C GLY A 461 -26.35 -18.79 2.34
N LYS A 462 -26.56 -19.86 3.13
CA LYS A 462 -26.97 -19.75 4.54
C LYS A 462 -25.85 -19.26 5.44
N ARG A 463 -24.63 -19.75 5.24
CA ARG A 463 -23.46 -19.31 6.01
C ARG A 463 -22.63 -18.35 5.18
N VAL A 464 -22.18 -17.27 5.81
CA VAL A 464 -21.38 -16.22 5.16
C VAL A 464 -20.20 -15.90 6.07
N ALA A 465 -19.00 -15.77 5.50
CA ALA A 465 -17.80 -15.33 6.20
C ALA A 465 -17.28 -14.06 5.53
N VAL A 466 -16.93 -13.06 6.33
CA VAL A 466 -16.39 -11.77 5.87
C VAL A 466 -15.07 -11.51 6.56
N PHE A 467 -14.10 -11.04 5.79
CA PHE A 467 -12.73 -10.78 6.20
C PHE A 467 -12.36 -9.34 5.90
N ALA A 468 -11.64 -8.70 6.81
CA ALA A 468 -11.10 -7.36 6.62
C ALA A 468 -9.82 -7.16 7.45
N ARG A 469 -9.00 -6.16 7.09
CA ARG A 469 -7.78 -5.81 7.83
C ARG A 469 -8.04 -4.66 8.80
N ASP A 470 -7.59 -4.80 10.04
CA ASP A 470 -7.67 -3.76 11.07
C ASP A 470 -6.53 -2.72 10.97
N LYS A 471 -6.53 -1.71 11.85
CA LYS A 471 -5.49 -0.67 11.92
C LYS A 471 -4.10 -1.20 12.30
N ASN A 472 -4.07 -2.35 12.96
CA ASN A 472 -2.83 -3.01 13.41
C ASN A 472 -2.33 -4.00 12.35
N ASN A 473 -2.83 -3.88 11.11
CA ASN A 473 -2.46 -4.73 9.97
C ASN A 473 -2.82 -6.22 10.15
N ARG A 474 -3.70 -6.57 11.08
CA ARG A 474 -4.16 -7.96 11.25
C ARG A 474 -5.44 -8.19 10.49
N PHE A 475 -5.60 -9.39 9.94
CA PHE A 475 -6.89 -9.80 9.41
C PHE A 475 -7.84 -10.18 10.55
N ALA A 476 -9.12 -9.91 10.36
CA ALA A 476 -10.18 -10.36 11.23
C ALA A 476 -11.29 -10.99 10.40
N ALA A 477 -12.05 -11.89 11.02
CA ALA A 477 -13.18 -12.57 10.42
C ALA A 477 -14.46 -12.37 11.24
N CYS A 478 -15.58 -12.27 10.54
CA CYS A 478 -16.92 -12.21 11.08
C CYS A 478 -17.82 -13.17 10.30
N TYR A 479 -18.71 -13.88 10.99
CA TYR A 479 -19.48 -14.98 10.42
C TYR A 479 -20.98 -14.81 10.65
N SER A 480 -21.76 -15.23 9.67
CA SER A 480 -23.21 -15.38 9.77
C SER A 480 -23.59 -16.83 9.48
N ALA A 481 -24.59 -17.35 10.18
CA ALA A 481 -25.16 -18.69 9.96
C ALA A 481 -26.60 -18.65 9.43
N ASN A 482 -27.12 -17.46 9.13
CA ASN A 482 -28.51 -17.22 8.79
C ASN A 482 -28.68 -16.14 7.70
N TYR A 483 -28.02 -16.33 6.56
CA TYR A 483 -28.16 -15.46 5.38
C TYR A 483 -27.78 -13.99 5.67
N GLY A 484 -26.79 -13.77 6.53
CA GLY A 484 -26.32 -12.43 6.87
C GLY A 484 -27.28 -11.62 7.75
N GLN A 485 -28.29 -12.24 8.38
CA GLN A 485 -29.22 -11.54 9.26
C GLN A 485 -28.56 -11.17 10.59
N ASN A 486 -27.80 -12.12 11.18
CA ASN A 486 -27.03 -11.95 12.39
C ASN A 486 -25.56 -12.27 12.14
N TRP A 487 -24.69 -11.60 12.89
CA TRP A 487 -23.24 -11.67 12.74
C TRP A 487 -22.56 -11.95 14.07
N SER A 488 -21.52 -12.78 14.07
CA SER A 488 -20.63 -12.95 15.21
C SER A 488 -19.87 -11.65 15.50
N MET A 489 -19.23 -11.55 16.66
CA MET A 489 -18.17 -10.55 16.85
C MET A 489 -17.01 -10.78 15.86
N TRP A 490 -16.24 -9.74 15.60
CA TRP A 490 -15.01 -9.86 14.82
C TRP A 490 -13.95 -10.60 15.64
N ASN A 491 -13.43 -11.69 15.08
CA ASN A 491 -12.31 -12.44 15.64
C ASN A 491 -11.04 -12.09 14.86
N GLN A 492 -10.03 -11.57 15.54
CA GLN A 492 -8.74 -11.24 14.94
C GLN A 492 -7.90 -12.51 14.79
N PHE A 493 -7.20 -12.63 13.67
CA PHE A 493 -6.17 -13.65 13.50
C PHE A 493 -4.86 -13.15 14.10
N ASP A 494 -4.32 -13.89 15.05
CA ASP A 494 -3.04 -13.57 15.67
C ASP A 494 -1.86 -13.86 14.72
N ASN A 495 -0.68 -13.31 15.06
CA ASN A 495 0.61 -13.63 14.45
C ASN A 495 0.73 -13.37 12.93
N GLY A 496 -0.09 -12.48 12.37
CA GLY A 496 0.04 -12.04 10.97
C GLY A 496 -0.08 -10.53 10.84
N SER A 497 0.84 -9.89 10.11
CA SER A 497 0.78 -8.47 9.75
C SER A 497 0.80 -8.32 8.24
N PHE A 498 -0.24 -7.69 7.70
CA PHE A 498 -0.56 -7.62 6.28
C PHE A 498 -0.63 -6.19 5.77
N ILE A 499 -0.17 -5.97 4.54
CA ILE A 499 -0.29 -4.68 3.83
C ILE A 499 -1.42 -4.67 2.80
N SER A 500 -1.94 -5.85 2.45
CA SER A 500 -3.01 -6.01 1.47
C SER A 500 -4.40 -6.12 2.10
N SER A 501 -5.44 -6.02 1.26
CA SER A 501 -6.77 -6.52 1.63
C SER A 501 -6.75 -8.06 1.64
N PRO A 502 -7.55 -8.71 2.51
CA PRO A 502 -7.68 -10.17 2.46
C PRO A 502 -8.28 -10.62 1.13
N SER A 503 -7.92 -11.82 0.69
CA SER A 503 -8.58 -12.54 -0.39
C SER A 503 -9.01 -13.90 0.12
N SER A 504 -10.28 -14.24 -0.05
CA SER A 504 -10.85 -15.50 0.47
C SER A 504 -11.49 -16.33 -0.63
N SER A 505 -11.27 -17.65 -0.60
CA SER A 505 -11.99 -18.64 -1.41
C SER A 505 -12.74 -19.63 -0.52
N ILE A 506 -13.76 -20.27 -1.08
CA ILE A 506 -14.44 -21.40 -0.47
C ILE A 506 -14.54 -22.55 -1.46
N ALA A 507 -14.28 -23.77 -0.97
CA ALA A 507 -14.43 -24.97 -1.79
C ALA A 507 -15.92 -25.26 -2.07
N PRO A 508 -16.24 -25.97 -3.18
CA PRO A 508 -17.63 -26.32 -3.54
C PRO A 508 -18.40 -27.10 -2.47
N ASP A 509 -17.70 -27.79 -1.56
CA ASP A 509 -18.31 -28.48 -0.42
C ASP A 509 -18.89 -27.53 0.65
N GLY A 510 -18.62 -26.23 0.53
CA GLY A 510 -19.06 -25.20 1.46
C GLY A 510 -18.40 -25.31 2.84
N LYS A 511 -17.29 -26.04 2.97
CA LYS A 511 -16.60 -26.27 4.24
C LYS A 511 -15.21 -25.68 4.26
N LYS A 512 -14.42 -25.84 3.20
CA LYS A 512 -13.02 -25.39 3.23
C LYS A 512 -12.92 -23.92 2.82
N ILE A 513 -12.29 -23.10 3.66
CA ILE A 513 -11.99 -21.70 3.35
C ILE A 513 -10.48 -21.54 3.29
N THR A 514 -9.99 -20.87 2.24
CA THR A 514 -8.62 -20.35 2.19
C THR A 514 -8.67 -18.85 2.31
N LEU A 515 -7.86 -18.28 3.21
CA LEU A 515 -7.64 -16.85 3.35
C LEU A 515 -6.19 -16.54 2.98
N VAL A 516 -5.99 -15.54 2.13
CA VAL A 516 -4.68 -15.14 1.59
C VAL A 516 -4.45 -13.65 1.81
N GLY A 517 -3.21 -13.27 2.06
CA GLY A 517 -2.78 -11.87 2.13
C GLY A 517 -1.29 -11.69 1.91
N ILE A 518 -0.89 -10.50 1.52
CA ILE A 518 0.50 -10.04 1.42
C ILE A 518 0.93 -9.47 2.77
N GLY A 519 1.97 -10.06 3.36
CA GLY A 519 2.57 -9.63 4.63
C GLY A 519 3.39 -8.35 4.52
N ASN A 520 3.84 -7.78 5.64
CA ASN A 520 4.70 -6.56 5.64
C ASN A 520 6.05 -6.75 4.92
N ASN A 521 6.58 -7.98 4.91
CA ASN A 521 7.75 -8.36 4.12
C ASN A 521 7.42 -8.65 2.65
N MET A 522 6.17 -8.36 2.25
CA MET A 522 5.58 -8.55 0.93
C MET A 522 5.57 -9.97 0.40
N ASN A 523 5.82 -10.95 1.26
CA ASN A 523 5.55 -12.34 0.93
C ASN A 523 4.05 -12.58 0.99
N LEU A 524 3.61 -13.53 0.17
CA LEU A 524 2.23 -14.00 0.19
C LEU A 524 2.08 -15.08 1.28
N TYR A 525 1.02 -15.00 2.07
CA TYR A 525 0.72 -15.94 3.13
C TYR A 525 -0.71 -16.45 3.02
N PHE A 526 -0.95 -17.66 3.53
CA PHE A 526 -2.27 -18.22 3.63
C PHE A 526 -2.60 -18.79 5.02
N LEU A 527 -3.90 -18.87 5.29
CA LEU A 527 -4.51 -19.57 6.41
C LEU A 527 -5.67 -20.42 5.87
N LYS A 528 -5.85 -21.64 6.40
CA LYS A 528 -6.90 -22.56 5.95
C LYS A 528 -7.84 -22.91 7.08
N SER A 529 -9.12 -23.08 6.74
CA SER A 529 -10.13 -23.71 7.58
C SER A 529 -10.76 -24.88 6.83
N SER A 530 -11.08 -25.97 7.53
CA SER A 530 -11.76 -27.14 6.97
C SER A 530 -13.24 -27.23 7.34
N ASN A 531 -13.76 -26.27 8.10
CA ASN A 531 -15.08 -26.32 8.73
C ASN A 531 -15.80 -24.95 8.75
N PHE A 532 -15.63 -24.16 7.70
CA PHE A 532 -16.23 -22.83 7.50
C PHE A 532 -15.83 -21.84 8.59
N GLY A 533 -14.55 -21.82 8.94
CA GLY A 533 -13.98 -20.84 9.86
C GLY A 533 -14.23 -21.10 11.35
N LEU A 534 -14.81 -22.25 11.72
CA LEU A 534 -14.92 -22.65 13.13
C LEU A 534 -13.53 -22.90 13.74
N THR A 535 -12.62 -23.52 12.98
CA THR A 535 -11.21 -23.63 13.32
C THR A 535 -10.34 -23.29 12.12
N TRP A 536 -9.14 -22.80 12.41
CA TRP A 536 -8.13 -22.43 11.42
C TRP A 536 -6.82 -23.15 11.68
N SER A 537 -5.98 -23.27 10.66
CA SER A 537 -4.58 -23.67 10.80
C SER A 537 -3.87 -22.80 11.83
N SER A 538 -2.96 -23.37 12.61
CA SER A 538 -2.36 -22.71 13.78
C SER A 538 -1.45 -21.53 13.48
N LYS A 539 -0.97 -21.39 12.23
CA LYS A 539 -0.10 -20.30 11.80
C LYS A 539 -0.34 -19.91 10.34
N TRP A 540 -0.07 -18.65 10.04
CA TRP A 540 0.09 -18.18 8.66
C TRP A 540 1.25 -18.90 8.00
N THR A 541 0.99 -19.51 6.85
CA THR A 541 2.01 -20.22 6.08
C THR A 541 2.41 -19.38 4.89
N ARG A 542 3.71 -19.13 4.71
CA ARG A 542 4.23 -18.47 3.51
C ARG A 542 3.94 -19.35 2.30
N ILE A 543 3.40 -18.74 1.25
CA ILE A 543 3.15 -19.41 -0.02
C ILE A 543 4.48 -19.51 -0.79
N ASN A 544 4.86 -20.74 -1.11
CA ASN A 544 5.96 -21.09 -2.01
C ASN A 544 5.41 -21.78 -3.27
N ASN A 545 6.26 -21.99 -4.29
CA ASN A 545 5.86 -22.53 -5.60
C ASN A 545 5.25 -23.95 -5.57
N THR A 546 5.27 -24.65 -4.43
CA THR A 546 4.74 -26.01 -4.26
C THR A 546 3.40 -26.06 -3.51
N ASP A 547 2.91 -24.93 -3.01
CA ASP A 547 1.71 -24.91 -2.17
C ASP A 547 0.43 -25.04 -2.99
N THR A 548 -0.44 -25.95 -2.57
CA THR A 548 -1.72 -26.23 -3.23
C THR A 548 -2.87 -25.53 -2.51
N PHE A 549 -3.79 -24.93 -3.27
CA PHE A 549 -5.00 -24.25 -2.76
C PHE A 549 -6.26 -25.06 -3.03
N CYS A 550 -7.32 -24.80 -2.27
CA CYS A 550 -8.59 -25.52 -2.33
C CYS A 550 -9.75 -24.64 -2.77
#